data_AF-A0A0C2JXE1-F1
#
_entry.id   AF-A0A0C2JXE1-F1
#
_cell.length_a   1.000
_cell.length_b   1.000
_cell.length_c   1.000
_cell.angle_alpha   90.00
_cell.angle_beta   90.00
_cell.angle_gamma   90.00
#
_symmetry.space_group_name_H-M   'P 1'
#
loop_
_entity.id
_entity.type
_entity.pdbx_description
1 polymer ?
#
loop_
_entity_poly.entity_id
_entity_poly.type
_entity_poly.pdbx_seq_one_letter_code
_entity_poly.pdbx_strand_id
1 'polypeptide(L)'
;MIDWIPTVGFDIGPLFTTQSTDTSTEALVVATNDDDHQRGKLFIYKFPLEDEQAAPHLTIEDSKWQPFTNFGNKIIIMDINKDEKNDLLVTAPTSKWNDLPEVGHVHIFINTGSDPFSTSKSFIIRGEPIAHSFFGWNAESAGDLDGDGVNGENFYLKFISVQTK
;
A
#
# COMPACT_ATOMS: atom_id res chain seq x y z
N MET A 1 17.70 -10.13 -23.14
CA MET A 1 16.99 -10.57 -21.93
C MET A 1 15.87 -9.54 -21.78
N ILE A 2 14.61 -9.95 -21.86
CA ILE A 2 13.51 -9.00 -21.74
C ILE A 2 13.33 -8.79 -20.24
N ASP A 3 13.75 -7.63 -19.76
CA ASP A 3 13.56 -7.20 -18.38
C ASP A 3 12.06 -6.96 -18.20
N TRP A 4 11.38 -8.00 -17.71
CA TRP A 4 10.01 -7.87 -17.24
C TRP A 4 10.06 -7.00 -16.00
N ILE A 5 9.70 -5.72 -16.15
CA ILE A 5 9.38 -4.83 -15.04
C ILE A 5 8.04 -5.32 -14.48
N PRO A 6 7.98 -6.00 -13.32
CA PRO A 6 6.70 -6.34 -12.73
C PRO A 6 6.23 -5.06 -12.04
N THR A 7 5.40 -4.27 -12.71
CA THR A 7 4.51 -3.38 -11.94
C THR A 7 3.56 -4.32 -11.20
N VAL A 8 3.76 -4.45 -9.90
CA VAL A 8 3.04 -5.44 -9.08
C VAL A 8 1.60 -5.00 -8.84
N GLY A 9 1.39 -3.68 -8.72
CA GLY A 9 0.07 -3.06 -8.59
C GLY A 9 0.13 -1.53 -8.62
N PHE A 10 -1.01 -0.89 -8.81
CA PHE A 10 -1.18 0.56 -8.73
C PHE A 10 -2.55 0.91 -8.14
N ASP A 11 -2.68 2.11 -7.62
CA ASP A 11 -3.97 2.71 -7.23
C ASP A 11 -3.96 4.22 -7.52
N ILE A 12 -5.15 4.80 -7.72
CA ILE A 12 -5.33 6.24 -7.98
C ILE A 12 -6.38 6.77 -7.02
N GLY A 13 -6.05 7.85 -6.30
CA GLY A 13 -6.99 8.44 -5.37
C GLY A 13 -6.44 9.68 -4.67
N PRO A 14 -7.29 10.37 -3.90
CA PRO A 14 -6.87 11.52 -3.12
C PRO A 14 -5.88 11.11 -2.04
N LEU A 15 -4.69 11.72 -1.99
CA LEU A 15 -3.65 11.36 -1.00
C LEU A 15 -3.05 12.58 -0.28
N PHE A 16 -3.00 13.74 -0.94
CA PHE A 16 -2.39 14.94 -0.35
C PHE A 16 -3.46 15.95 0.01
N THR A 17 -3.47 16.47 1.24
CA THR A 17 -4.31 17.61 1.62
C THR A 17 -3.52 18.91 1.54
N THR A 18 -4.05 19.93 0.87
CA THR A 18 -3.43 21.25 0.81
C THR A 18 -3.88 22.12 1.98
N GLN A 19 -2.95 22.73 2.72
CA GLN A 19 -3.28 23.57 3.90
C GLN A 19 -4.15 24.82 3.58
N SER A 20 -4.41 25.13 2.31
CA SER A 20 -5.10 26.35 1.86
C SER A 20 -6.54 26.15 1.41
N THR A 21 -6.93 24.93 1.04
CA THR A 21 -8.24 24.58 0.51
C THR A 21 -8.47 23.14 0.91
N ASP A 22 -9.66 22.80 1.39
CA ASP A 22 -10.08 21.46 1.85
C ASP A 22 -10.16 20.43 0.70
N THR A 23 -9.32 20.62 -0.31
CA THR A 23 -9.25 19.88 -1.56
C THR A 23 -8.09 18.91 -1.47
N SER A 24 -8.40 17.62 -1.48
CA SER A 24 -7.40 16.59 -1.64
C SER A 24 -6.89 16.58 -3.09
N THR A 25 -5.57 16.47 -3.24
CA THR A 25 -4.93 16.29 -4.54
C THR A 25 -4.86 14.79 -4.86
N GLU A 26 -5.26 14.44 -6.08
CA GLU A 26 -5.14 13.08 -6.60
C GLU A 26 -3.67 12.67 -6.76
N ALA A 27 -3.41 11.40 -6.45
CA ALA A 27 -2.13 10.77 -6.63
C ALA A 27 -2.28 9.44 -7.38
N LEU A 28 -1.31 9.12 -8.22
CA LEU A 28 -1.07 7.75 -8.71
C LEU A 28 0.03 7.13 -7.86
N VAL A 29 -0.29 6.03 -7.20
CA VAL A 29 0.65 5.22 -6.43
C VAL A 29 0.96 3.97 -7.24
N VAL A 30 2.23 3.73 -7.53
CA VAL A 30 2.71 2.59 -8.32
C VAL A 30 3.70 1.79 -7.50
N ALA A 31 3.44 0.49 -7.35
CA ALA A 31 4.44 -0.42 -6.79
C ALA A 31 5.29 -1.05 -7.88
N THR A 32 6.60 -1.06 -7.65
CA THR A 32 7.58 -1.72 -8.53
C THR A 32 8.63 -2.44 -7.69
N ASN A 33 9.17 -3.53 -8.21
CA ASN A 33 10.33 -4.22 -7.67
C ASN A 33 11.45 -4.31 -8.71
N ASP A 34 11.47 -3.38 -9.67
CA ASP A 34 12.41 -3.33 -10.80
C ASP A 34 13.80 -2.84 -10.37
N ASP A 35 14.45 -3.64 -9.53
CA ASP A 35 15.86 -3.51 -9.19
C ASP A 35 16.47 -4.88 -8.84
N ASP A 36 17.80 -4.93 -8.71
CA ASP A 36 18.53 -6.17 -8.37
C ASP A 36 18.18 -6.73 -6.99
N HIS A 37 17.57 -5.91 -6.14
CA HIS A 37 17.25 -6.26 -4.77
C HIS A 37 15.85 -6.86 -4.61
N GLN A 38 14.92 -6.55 -5.50
CA GLN A 38 13.58 -7.12 -5.57
C GLN A 38 12.77 -6.92 -4.28
N ARG A 39 13.00 -5.83 -3.54
CA ARG A 39 12.35 -5.53 -2.24
C ARG A 39 11.01 -4.81 -2.33
N GLY A 40 10.69 -4.29 -3.51
CA GLY A 40 9.54 -3.41 -3.70
C GLY A 40 9.83 -1.96 -3.33
N LYS A 41 9.22 -1.06 -4.07
CA LYS A 41 9.23 0.39 -3.91
C LYS A 41 7.85 0.92 -4.27
N LEU A 42 7.50 2.08 -3.72
CA LEU A 42 6.35 2.86 -4.16
C LEU A 42 6.83 4.14 -4.84
N PHE A 43 6.37 4.37 -6.06
CA PHE A 43 6.45 5.66 -6.71
C PHE A 43 5.11 6.35 -6.59
N ILE A 44 5.13 7.62 -6.21
CA ILE A 44 3.91 8.40 -5.95
C ILE A 44 4.00 9.65 -6.78
N TYR A 45 3.06 9.79 -7.71
CA TYR A 45 2.93 10.92 -8.62
C TYR A 45 1.75 11.78 -8.18
N LYS A 46 1.93 13.10 -8.15
CA LYS A 46 0.88 14.06 -7.81
C LYS A 46 0.27 14.62 -9.09
N PHE A 47 -1.06 14.76 -9.15
CA PHE A 47 -1.75 15.36 -10.30
C PHE A 47 -2.25 16.79 -10.04
N PRO A 48 -2.33 17.64 -11.08
CA PRO A 48 -1.82 17.40 -12.42
C PRO A 48 -0.29 17.27 -12.42
N LEU A 49 0.26 16.48 -13.34
CA LEU A 49 1.71 16.39 -13.50
C LEU A 49 2.22 17.77 -13.92
N GLU A 50 3.12 18.36 -13.13
CA GLU A 50 3.62 19.71 -13.38
C GLU A 50 4.61 19.78 -14.55
N ASP A 51 5.26 18.65 -14.89
CA ASP A 51 6.27 18.52 -15.95
C ASP A 51 6.03 17.31 -16.88
N GLU A 52 6.44 17.42 -18.17
CA GLU A 52 6.35 16.34 -19.17
C GLU A 52 7.24 15.13 -18.85
N GLN A 53 8.31 15.32 -18.07
CA GLN A 53 9.13 14.24 -17.52
C GLN A 53 8.67 13.96 -16.09
N ALA A 54 7.63 13.14 -15.95
CA ALA A 54 7.08 12.78 -14.65
C ALA A 54 8.12 12.01 -13.81
N ALA A 55 8.86 12.71 -12.96
CA ALA A 55 9.53 12.10 -11.82
C ALA A 55 8.51 11.86 -10.69
N PRO A 56 8.64 10.80 -9.89
CA PRO A 56 7.76 10.61 -8.75
C PRO A 56 7.97 11.75 -7.74
N HIS A 57 6.87 12.32 -7.24
CA HIS A 57 6.86 13.29 -6.12
C HIS A 57 7.51 12.67 -4.87
N LEU A 58 7.20 11.40 -4.61
CA LEU A 58 7.82 10.65 -3.52
C LEU A 58 8.16 9.23 -3.97
N THR A 59 9.31 8.75 -3.50
CA THR A 59 9.67 7.32 -3.52
C THR A 59 9.72 6.79 -2.09
N ILE A 60 9.02 5.69 -1.82
CA ILE A 60 9.07 4.97 -0.55
C ILE A 60 9.75 3.63 -0.77
N GLU A 61 10.83 3.40 -0.02
CA GLU A 61 11.61 2.16 -0.02
C GLU A 61 12.30 1.98 1.34
N ASP A 62 12.62 0.74 1.69
CA ASP A 62 13.48 0.42 2.83
C ASP A 62 14.39 -0.78 2.52
N SER A 63 15.69 -0.59 2.72
CA SER A 63 16.72 -1.64 2.60
C SER A 63 16.46 -2.88 3.47
N LYS A 64 15.65 -2.74 4.53
CA LYS A 64 15.29 -3.82 5.46
C LYS A 64 14.11 -4.66 5.01
N TRP A 65 13.38 -4.25 3.97
CA TRP A 65 12.28 -5.04 3.45
C TRP A 65 12.78 -6.37 2.87
N GLN A 66 11.95 -7.40 3.04
CA GLN A 66 12.25 -8.72 2.48
C GLN A 66 12.14 -8.64 0.95
N PRO A 67 13.06 -9.26 0.20
CA PRO A 67 12.97 -9.37 -1.25
C PRO A 67 11.93 -10.42 -1.66
N PHE A 68 11.43 -10.32 -2.89
CA PHE A 68 10.51 -11.29 -3.52
C PHE A 68 9.21 -11.55 -2.72
N THR A 69 8.67 -10.53 -2.08
CA THR A 69 7.46 -10.65 -1.25
C THR A 69 6.16 -10.38 -1.99
N ASN A 70 6.25 -10.09 -3.29
CA ASN A 70 5.13 -9.59 -4.10
C ASN A 70 4.56 -8.29 -3.49
N PHE A 71 5.43 -7.44 -2.93
CA PHE A 71 5.08 -6.14 -2.37
C PHE A 71 4.39 -5.28 -3.42
N GLY A 72 3.25 -4.70 -3.08
CA GLY A 72 2.44 -3.96 -4.03
C GLY A 72 1.36 -4.77 -4.72
N ASN A 73 1.11 -6.02 -4.33
CA ASN A 73 0.08 -6.85 -4.98
C ASN A 73 -1.32 -6.24 -4.92
N LYS A 74 -1.62 -5.55 -3.83
CA LYS A 74 -2.72 -4.59 -3.70
C LYS A 74 -2.21 -3.31 -3.06
N ILE A 75 -2.72 -2.20 -3.55
CA ILE A 75 -2.53 -0.86 -2.98
C ILE A 75 -3.94 -0.32 -2.74
N ILE A 76 -4.17 0.27 -1.56
CA ILE A 76 -5.44 0.92 -1.22
C ILE A 76 -5.12 2.28 -0.63
N ILE A 77 -5.74 3.32 -1.17
CA ILE A 77 -5.72 4.69 -0.65
C ILE A 77 -7.01 4.93 0.16
N MET A 78 -6.89 5.10 1.48
CA MET A 78 -8.03 5.39 2.36
C MET A 78 -7.59 5.90 3.73
N ASP A 79 -8.45 6.65 4.43
CA ASP A 79 -8.21 7.09 5.81
C ASP A 79 -8.39 5.91 6.78
N ILE A 80 -7.27 5.31 7.23
CA ILE A 80 -7.27 4.10 8.07
C ILE A 80 -7.36 4.48 9.55
N ASN A 81 -6.75 5.60 9.94
CA ASN A 81 -6.68 6.05 11.33
C ASN A 81 -7.75 7.09 11.71
N LYS A 82 -8.59 7.50 10.76
CA LYS A 82 -9.69 8.47 10.92
C LYS A 82 -9.22 9.87 11.28
N ASP A 83 -8.15 10.35 10.63
CA ASP A 83 -7.63 11.70 10.83
C ASP A 83 -7.94 12.67 9.68
N GLU A 84 -8.89 12.30 8.81
CA GLU A 84 -9.32 13.03 7.61
C GLU A 84 -8.24 13.09 6.52
N LYS A 85 -7.20 12.25 6.61
CA LYS A 85 -6.17 12.12 5.59
C LYS A 85 -6.09 10.67 5.14
N ASN A 86 -6.11 10.47 3.83
CA ASN A 86 -5.95 9.13 3.31
C ASN A 86 -4.53 8.61 3.55
N ASP A 87 -4.46 7.40 4.09
CA ASP A 87 -3.27 6.58 4.31
C ASP A 87 -3.06 5.63 3.12
N LEU A 88 -1.93 4.92 3.13
CA LEU A 88 -1.69 3.82 2.19
C LEU A 88 -1.63 2.47 2.89
N LEU A 89 -2.33 1.51 2.31
CA LEU A 89 -2.16 0.10 2.59
C LEU A 89 -1.52 -0.58 1.39
N VAL A 90 -0.49 -1.38 1.63
CA VAL A 90 0.25 -2.10 0.58
C VAL A 90 0.51 -3.54 1.00
N THR A 91 0.07 -4.50 0.20
CA THR A 91 0.18 -5.92 0.56
C THR A 91 1.46 -6.58 0.03
N ALA A 92 1.96 -7.57 0.76
CA ALA A 92 3.16 -8.34 0.45
C ALA A 92 2.93 -9.85 0.75
N PRO A 93 2.04 -10.52 -0.02
CA PRO A 93 1.44 -11.80 0.38
C PRO A 93 2.40 -12.98 0.37
N THR A 94 3.55 -12.91 -0.28
CA THR A 94 4.51 -14.04 -0.33
C THR A 94 5.65 -13.91 0.68
N SER A 95 5.57 -12.93 1.58
CA SER A 95 6.60 -12.74 2.61
C SER A 95 6.70 -13.90 3.59
N LYS A 96 7.90 -14.08 4.14
CA LYS A 96 8.18 -15.07 5.18
C LYS A 96 7.97 -14.48 6.58
N TRP A 97 7.63 -15.35 7.53
CA TRP A 97 7.55 -15.00 8.94
C TRP A 97 7.80 -16.22 9.83
N ASN A 98 8.62 -16.09 10.88
CA ASN A 98 9.00 -17.18 11.80
C ASN A 98 9.49 -18.44 11.07
N ASP A 99 10.37 -18.26 10.07
CA ASP A 99 10.89 -19.32 9.19
C ASP A 99 9.85 -20.07 8.36
N LEU A 100 8.58 -19.62 8.36
CA LEU A 100 7.52 -20.15 7.51
C LEU A 100 7.47 -19.40 6.17
N PRO A 101 7.33 -20.12 5.05
CA PRO A 101 7.19 -19.51 3.73
C PRO A 101 5.78 -18.92 3.55
N GLU A 102 5.69 -17.86 2.75
CA GLU A 102 4.42 -17.37 2.15
C GLU A 102 3.30 -17.13 3.18
N VAL A 103 3.67 -16.60 4.35
CA VAL A 103 2.71 -16.23 5.38
C VAL A 103 2.00 -14.93 4.99
N GLY A 104 2.74 -14.02 4.34
CA GLY A 104 2.21 -12.73 3.92
C GLY A 104 2.16 -11.69 5.04
N HIS A 105 2.11 -10.42 4.64
CA HIS A 105 1.86 -9.28 5.52
C HIS A 105 1.38 -8.08 4.72
N VAL A 106 1.05 -7.03 5.45
CA VAL A 106 0.56 -5.77 4.92
C VAL A 106 1.34 -4.63 5.57
N HIS A 107 1.78 -3.69 4.74
CA HIS A 107 2.34 -2.42 5.15
C HIS A 107 1.23 -1.37 5.25
N ILE A 108 1.23 -0.59 6.31
CA ILE A 108 0.40 0.61 6.46
C ILE A 108 1.33 1.81 6.60
N PHE A 109 1.19 2.78 5.70
CA PHE A 109 1.88 4.06 5.75
C PHE A 109 0.87 5.12 6.16
N ILE A 110 1.00 5.60 7.40
CA ILE A 110 0.13 6.65 7.92
C ILE A 110 0.56 8.00 7.35
N ASN A 111 -0.42 8.75 6.87
CA ASN A 111 -0.26 10.08 6.34
C ASN A 111 -0.21 11.10 7.49
N THR A 112 0.91 11.81 7.58
CA THR A 112 1.12 12.81 8.63
C THR A 112 0.50 14.16 8.29
N GLY A 113 0.08 14.37 7.04
CA GLY A 113 -0.34 15.68 6.51
C GLY A 113 0.81 16.67 6.33
N SER A 114 2.04 16.18 6.32
CA SER A 114 3.25 16.96 5.96
C SER A 114 3.73 16.59 4.56
N ASP A 115 4.71 17.31 4.02
CA ASP A 115 5.39 16.92 2.77
C ASP A 115 6.85 16.56 3.10
N PRO A 116 7.30 15.31 2.90
CA PRO A 116 6.55 14.17 2.34
C PRO A 116 5.45 13.62 3.27
N PHE A 117 4.37 13.07 2.68
CA PHE A 117 3.17 12.63 3.40
C PHE A 117 3.42 11.53 4.44
N SER A 118 4.44 10.68 4.24
CA SER A 118 4.77 9.60 5.17
C SER A 118 6.26 9.52 5.47
N THR A 119 6.59 9.10 6.69
CA THR A 119 7.91 8.58 7.01
C THR A 119 8.07 7.22 6.32
N SER A 120 9.23 6.88 5.77
CA SER A 120 9.46 5.58 5.10
C SER A 120 9.17 4.33 5.96
N LYS A 121 8.89 4.51 7.25
CA LYS A 121 8.48 3.45 8.17
C LYS A 121 6.99 3.18 8.08
N SER A 122 6.65 1.98 7.62
CA SER A 122 5.30 1.41 7.71
C SER A 122 5.05 0.68 9.03
N PHE A 123 3.81 0.63 9.47
CA PHE A 123 3.33 -0.42 10.37
C PHE A 123 3.13 -1.73 9.61
N ILE A 124 3.45 -2.86 10.24
CA ILE A 124 3.33 -4.19 9.62
C ILE A 124 2.21 -4.96 10.31
N ILE A 125 1.19 -5.34 9.55
CA ILE A 125 0.12 -6.25 9.99
C ILE A 125 0.34 -7.62 9.38
N ARG A 126 0.18 -8.67 10.20
CA ARG A 126 0.31 -10.07 9.80
C ARG A 126 -0.93 -10.85 10.24
N GLY A 127 -1.26 -11.90 9.49
CA GLY A 127 -2.16 -12.95 9.97
C GLY A 127 -1.44 -13.89 10.95
N GLU A 128 -2.07 -15.03 11.23
CA GLU A 128 -1.45 -16.11 12.01
C GLU A 128 -0.21 -16.69 11.28
N PRO A 129 0.79 -17.22 12.02
CA PRO A 129 2.00 -17.80 11.44
C PRO A 129 1.71 -19.18 10.84
N ILE A 130 0.99 -19.19 9.71
CA ILE A 130 0.61 -20.39 8.96
C ILE A 130 1.32 -20.31 7.61
N ALA A 131 2.16 -21.32 7.31
CA ALA A 131 2.82 -21.43 6.02
C ALA A 131 1.80 -21.46 4.87
N HIS A 132 2.12 -20.82 3.76
CA HIS A 132 1.26 -20.77 2.56
C HIS A 132 -0.14 -20.19 2.83
N SER A 133 -0.27 -19.30 3.82
CA SER A 133 -1.54 -18.61 4.08
C SER A 133 -1.76 -17.40 3.18
N PHE A 134 -0.68 -16.83 2.61
CA PHE A 134 -0.75 -15.69 1.71
C PHE A 134 -1.59 -14.52 2.25
N PHE A 135 -1.44 -14.17 3.53
CA PHE A 135 -2.16 -13.04 4.11
C PHE A 135 -1.91 -11.77 3.30
N GLY A 136 -3.00 -11.09 2.90
CA GLY A 136 -2.93 -9.93 2.02
C GLY A 136 -2.95 -10.24 0.52
N TRP A 137 -3.20 -11.48 0.10
CA TRP A 137 -3.35 -11.83 -1.33
C TRP A 137 -4.47 -11.04 -2.00
N ASN A 138 -5.58 -10.86 -1.28
CA ASN A 138 -6.58 -9.85 -1.61
C ASN A 138 -6.74 -8.93 -0.41
N ALA A 139 -6.97 -7.66 -0.71
CA ALA A 139 -7.35 -6.62 0.23
C ALA A 139 -8.31 -5.69 -0.50
N GLU A 140 -9.39 -5.31 0.16
CA GLU A 140 -10.31 -4.29 -0.33
C GLU A 140 -10.77 -3.42 0.84
N SER A 141 -11.03 -2.16 0.54
CA SER A 141 -11.77 -1.28 1.43
C SER A 141 -13.22 -1.74 1.44
N ALA A 142 -13.64 -2.42 2.50
CA ALA A 142 -15.06 -2.67 2.70
C ALA A 142 -15.67 -1.39 3.26
N GLY A 143 -16.77 -0.93 2.65
CA GLY A 143 -17.54 0.23 3.13
C GLY A 143 -18.15 0.00 4.51
N ASP A 144 -19.25 0.70 4.81
CA ASP A 144 -19.97 0.51 6.07
C ASP A 144 -20.47 -0.96 6.20
N LEU A 145 -19.74 -1.77 6.98
CA LEU A 145 -20.09 -3.18 7.18
C LEU A 145 -20.96 -3.43 8.40
N ASP A 146 -21.02 -2.50 9.36
CA ASP A 146 -21.88 -2.61 10.53
C ASP A 146 -23.24 -1.89 10.38
N GLY A 147 -23.43 -1.18 9.27
CA GLY A 147 -24.71 -0.66 8.83
C GLY A 147 -25.16 0.56 9.64
N ASP A 148 -24.23 1.32 10.21
CA ASP A 148 -24.52 2.53 10.97
C ASP A 148 -24.89 3.74 10.08
N GLY A 149 -24.80 3.57 8.76
CA GLY A 149 -25.19 4.55 7.77
C GLY A 149 -24.09 5.56 7.48
N VAL A 150 -22.87 5.36 7.98
CA VAL A 150 -21.73 6.21 7.69
C VAL A 150 -20.68 5.44 6.88
N ASN A 151 -20.71 5.65 5.57
CA ASN A 151 -19.59 5.32 4.68
C ASN A 151 -18.39 6.20 5.04
N GLY A 152 -17.70 5.87 6.12
CA GLY A 152 -16.75 6.78 6.77
C GLY A 152 -16.27 6.28 8.13
N GLU A 153 -17.18 5.76 8.95
CA GLU A 153 -16.91 5.59 10.37
C GLU A 153 -16.44 4.18 10.72
N ASN A 154 -16.83 3.13 10.01
CA ASN A 154 -16.31 1.78 10.27
C ASN A 154 -15.91 1.07 8.97
N PHE A 155 -14.79 1.51 8.39
CA PHE A 155 -14.18 0.78 7.28
C PHE A 155 -13.44 -0.44 7.82
N TYR A 156 -13.80 -1.61 7.31
CA TYR A 156 -13.11 -2.86 7.64
C TYR A 156 -12.25 -3.29 6.46
N LEU A 157 -11.00 -3.61 6.73
CA LEU A 157 -10.13 -4.25 5.76
C LEU A 157 -10.40 -5.75 5.75
N LYS A 158 -10.85 -6.26 4.60
CA LYS A 158 -11.02 -7.71 4.43
C LYS A 158 -9.83 -8.29 3.69
N PHE A 159 -9.07 -9.13 4.39
CA PHE A 159 -8.04 -9.95 3.77
C PHE A 159 -8.59 -11.34 3.46
N ILE A 160 -8.50 -11.76 2.21
CA ILE A 160 -8.83 -13.14 1.81
C ILE A 160 -7.51 -13.86 1.52
N SER A 161 -7.21 -14.87 2.32
CA SER A 161 -6.12 -15.82 2.09
C SER A 161 -6.55 -16.90 1.08
N VAL A 162 -5.60 -17.36 0.27
CA VAL A 162 -5.80 -18.57 -0.54
C VAL A 162 -5.21 -19.74 0.24
N GLN A 163 -6.07 -20.50 0.92
CA GLN A 163 -5.68 -21.77 1.52
C GLN A 163 -5.82 -22.86 0.45
N THR A 164 -4.72 -23.29 -0.17
CA THR A 164 -4.72 -24.54 -0.92
C THR A 164 -4.55 -25.70 0.06
N LYS A 165 -5.51 -26.64 0.05
CA LYS A 165 -5.47 -27.89 0.83
C LYS A 165 -4.22 -28.71 0.55
#